data_AF-A0A0L0FRB6-F1
#
_entry.id   AF-A0A0L0FRB6-F1
#
_cell.length_a   1.000
_cell.length_b   1.000
_cell.length_c   1.000
_cell.angle_alpha   90.00
_cell.angle_beta   90.00
_cell.angle_gamma   90.00
#
_symmetry.space_group_name_H-M   'P 1'
#
loop_
_entity.id
_entity.type
_entity.pdbx_description
1 polymer ?
#
loop_
_entity_poly.entity_id
_entity_poly.type
_entity_poly.pdbx_seq_one_letter_code
_entity_poly.pdbx_strand_id
1 'polypeptide(L)'
;MLSTRQLVQLRPAVAPLAKRFFASTKVANADHTFKLDPFDMHKIEDEGPSTDCTISSEEAIELYTQMTKIRKMETAAGDLYKTKFVRGFCHLYTGQEAVATGMHSVLKKGDSWITSYRCHGITWLLGASMEAVLGELCGRSCGVSQGKGGSMHMYWDHFYGGNGIVGAQTSLGAGLGFYHQYKNTGGLSVAMYGDGAANQGQLFEAMNMAKLWDLPTLFICENNRYGMGTSQERSSASIDYYARGDYIPGIRVNGMDILHVREATKYAAEYARSGKGPLVLEMVTYRYGGHSMSDPGTSYRTRDEVKKMRQGSDPIMGLKNRIIEAGMITEEEIKAIDKQAKEQVDAAVAVAKESPEIDDSGMVDHTYALPIQKIRGMTMHETFTPPGYTAPMDVKY
;
A
#
# COMPACT_ATOMS: atom_id res chain seq x y z
N MET A 1 -19.28 -33.96 24.06
CA MET A 1 -20.00 -32.68 23.95
C MET A 1 -19.46 -31.73 25.02
N LEU A 2 -18.56 -30.85 24.63
CA LEU A 2 -18.17 -29.66 25.40
C LEU A 2 -18.38 -28.50 24.43
N SER A 3 -19.21 -27.54 24.82
CA SER A 3 -19.68 -26.48 23.94
C SER A 3 -18.54 -25.56 23.50
N THR A 4 -18.57 -25.15 22.24
CA THR A 4 -17.68 -24.24 21.51
C THR A 4 -17.59 -22.80 22.08
N ARG A 5 -17.99 -22.59 23.35
CA ARG A 5 -18.07 -21.28 24.02
C ARG A 5 -16.88 -20.93 24.93
N GLN A 6 -15.84 -21.76 25.02
CA GLN A 6 -14.75 -21.53 25.98
C GLN A 6 -13.34 -21.33 25.38
N LEU A 7 -13.19 -21.21 24.05
CA LEU A 7 -11.88 -20.92 23.42
C LEU A 7 -11.69 -19.47 22.96
N VAL A 8 -12.59 -18.54 23.32
CA VAL A 8 -12.51 -17.12 22.91
C VAL A 8 -12.08 -16.17 24.06
N GLN A 9 -11.83 -16.66 25.27
CA GLN A 9 -11.46 -15.82 26.42
C GLN A 9 -10.01 -16.00 26.87
N LEU A 10 -9.05 -15.75 25.99
CA LEU A 10 -7.68 -15.36 26.39
C LEU A 10 -7.14 -14.33 25.38
N ARG A 11 -7.83 -13.21 25.23
CA ARG A 11 -7.21 -11.98 24.73
C ARG A 11 -6.76 -11.19 25.95
N PRO A 12 -5.48 -10.82 26.10
CA PRO A 12 -5.12 -9.76 27.02
C PRO A 12 -5.93 -8.53 26.61
N ALA A 13 -6.63 -7.92 27.56
CA ALA A 13 -7.22 -6.60 27.35
C ALA A 13 -6.07 -5.63 27.07
N VAL A 14 -5.78 -5.39 25.79
CA VAL A 14 -4.93 -4.27 25.39
C VAL A 14 -5.78 -3.04 25.64
N ALA A 15 -5.47 -2.36 26.74
CA ALA A 15 -6.04 -1.06 27.05
C ALA A 15 -5.94 -0.15 25.81
N PRO A 16 -6.91 0.72 25.56
CA PRO A 16 -6.78 1.68 24.47
C PRO A 16 -5.60 2.58 24.82
N LEU A 17 -4.49 2.42 24.10
CA LEU A 17 -3.39 3.39 24.07
C LEU A 17 -3.90 4.60 23.29
N ALA A 18 -4.86 5.29 23.89
CA ALA A 18 -5.27 6.62 23.49
C ALA A 18 -4.07 7.56 23.65
N LYS A 19 -3.67 8.14 22.52
CA LYS A 19 -2.98 9.43 22.39
C LYS A 19 -2.06 9.80 23.55
N ARG A 20 -0.81 9.31 23.50
CA ARG A 20 0.33 10.11 23.95
C ARG A 20 1.24 10.33 22.74
N PHE A 21 0.79 11.21 21.85
CA PHE A 21 1.75 12.02 21.11
C PHE A 21 2.63 12.72 22.14
N PHE A 22 3.93 12.77 21.86
CA PHE A 22 4.90 13.47 22.66
C PHE A 22 4.29 14.79 23.16
N ALA A 23 4.21 14.95 24.49
CA ALA A 23 4.14 16.27 25.07
C ALA A 23 5.53 16.90 24.87
N SER A 24 5.83 17.27 23.63
CA SER A 24 7.06 17.95 23.27
C SER A 24 6.89 19.43 23.65
N THR A 25 7.91 19.91 24.34
CA THR A 25 8.21 21.32 24.57
C THR A 25 7.92 22.17 23.35
N LYS A 26 6.82 22.94 23.36
CA LYS A 26 6.50 24.09 22.49
C LYS A 26 7.33 24.18 21.18
N VAL A 27 7.21 23.20 20.29
CA VAL A 27 7.45 23.48 18.87
C VAL A 27 6.20 24.23 18.43
N ALA A 28 6.38 25.44 17.93
CA ALA A 28 5.25 26.24 17.47
C ALA A 28 4.48 25.43 16.43
N ASN A 29 3.16 25.29 16.61
CA ASN A 29 2.20 24.78 15.62
C ASN A 29 2.08 25.76 14.43
N ALA A 30 3.21 26.12 13.83
CA ALA A 30 3.25 26.98 12.68
C ALA A 30 3.22 26.10 11.43
N ASP A 31 2.26 26.37 10.55
CA ASP A 31 2.28 25.82 9.21
C ASP A 31 3.51 26.31 8.46
N HIS A 32 4.15 25.43 7.70
CA HIS A 32 5.26 25.77 6.83
C HIS A 32 4.89 25.49 5.39
N THR A 33 5.33 26.35 4.48
CA THR A 33 5.09 26.17 3.05
C THR A 33 6.38 25.79 2.35
N PHE A 34 6.40 24.60 1.78
CA PHE A 34 7.48 24.13 0.93
C PHE A 34 7.15 24.41 -0.53
N LYS A 35 8.12 24.92 -1.28
CA LYS A 35 8.03 25.03 -2.74
C LYS A 35 8.39 23.69 -3.37
N LEU A 36 7.56 23.24 -4.30
CA LEU A 36 7.72 22.02 -5.05
C LEU A 36 8.15 22.32 -6.49
N ASP A 37 8.78 21.34 -7.12
CA ASP A 37 9.02 21.37 -8.56
C ASP A 37 7.67 21.37 -9.31
N PRO A 38 7.61 21.99 -10.51
CA PRO A 38 6.40 21.96 -11.33
C PRO A 38 6.08 20.55 -11.81
N PHE A 39 4.79 20.30 -12.04
CA PHE A 39 4.30 19.01 -12.52
C PHE A 39 4.29 18.97 -14.05
N ASP A 40 4.75 17.87 -14.64
CA ASP A 40 4.44 17.58 -16.04
C ASP A 40 3.03 17.03 -16.14
N MET A 41 2.26 17.58 -17.08
CA MET A 41 0.83 17.31 -17.20
C MET A 41 0.46 16.96 -18.64
N HIS A 42 -0.56 16.12 -18.76
CA HIS A 42 -1.13 15.68 -20.02
C HIS A 42 -2.63 15.96 -20.03
N LYS A 43 -3.09 16.76 -21.00
CA LYS A 43 -4.51 17.16 -21.17
C LYS A 43 -5.17 17.72 -19.90
N ILE A 44 -4.41 18.52 -19.14
CA ILE A 44 -4.94 19.36 -18.05
C ILE A 44 -4.86 20.80 -18.52
N GLU A 45 -6.03 21.40 -18.77
CA GLU A 45 -6.16 22.78 -19.29
C GLU A 45 -6.36 23.82 -18.18
N ASP A 46 -6.89 23.39 -17.03
CA ASP A 46 -7.04 24.20 -15.82
C ASP A 46 -5.67 24.34 -15.08
N GLU A 47 -5.63 25.16 -14.03
CA GLU A 47 -4.49 25.16 -13.10
C GLU A 47 -4.30 23.75 -12.51
N GLY A 48 -3.07 23.21 -12.64
CA GLY A 48 -2.70 21.88 -12.15
C GLY A 48 -2.56 21.81 -10.62
N PRO A 49 -1.88 20.78 -10.08
CA PRO A 49 -1.60 20.71 -8.66
C PRO A 49 -0.78 21.91 -8.18
N SER A 50 -1.03 22.35 -6.94
CA SER A 50 -0.27 23.42 -6.31
C SER A 50 1.21 23.07 -6.19
N THR A 51 2.09 24.00 -6.56
CA THR A 51 3.53 23.92 -6.26
C THR A 51 3.86 24.45 -4.87
N ASP A 52 2.87 24.94 -4.14
CA ASP A 52 2.99 25.41 -2.77
C ASP A 52 2.32 24.39 -1.84
N CYS A 53 3.14 23.64 -1.12
CA CYS A 53 2.66 22.65 -0.15
C CYS A 53 2.77 23.23 1.27
N THR A 54 1.65 23.72 1.80
CA THR A 54 1.53 24.09 3.20
C THR A 54 1.18 22.88 4.06
N ILE A 55 1.98 22.62 5.09
CA ILE A 55 1.80 21.48 6.01
C ILE A 55 2.18 21.88 7.44
N SER A 56 1.44 21.35 8.41
CA SER A 56 1.76 21.53 9.83
C SER A 56 2.91 20.61 10.27
N SER A 57 3.63 20.99 11.34
CA SER A 57 4.67 20.13 11.94
C SER A 57 4.14 18.76 12.34
N GLU A 58 2.92 18.70 12.91
CA GLU A 58 2.28 17.44 13.31
C GLU A 58 2.08 16.50 12.13
N GLU A 59 1.50 16.99 11.03
CA GLU A 59 1.32 16.19 9.83
C GLU A 59 2.64 15.74 9.22
N ALA A 60 3.64 16.63 9.15
CA ALA A 60 4.93 16.30 8.56
C ALA A 60 5.68 15.22 9.37
N ILE A 61 5.60 15.29 10.71
CA ILE A 61 6.16 14.28 11.61
C ILE A 61 5.42 12.95 11.48
N GLU A 62 4.09 12.97 11.32
CA GLU A 62 3.30 11.75 11.11
C GLU A 62 3.66 11.08 9.77
N LEU A 63 3.79 11.84 8.68
CA LEU A 63 4.27 11.31 7.39
C LEU A 63 5.63 10.62 7.53
N TYR A 64 6.59 11.28 8.20
CA TYR A 64 7.91 10.72 8.47
C TYR A 64 7.81 9.42 9.26
N THR A 65 7.00 9.43 10.32
CA THR A 65 6.78 8.27 11.19
C THR A 65 6.19 7.09 10.42
N GLN A 66 5.20 7.33 9.56
CA GLN A 66 4.57 6.29 8.75
C GLN A 66 5.54 5.67 7.74
N MET A 67 6.29 6.48 7.00
CA MET A 67 7.29 5.95 6.06
C MET A 67 8.38 5.14 6.78
N THR A 68 8.85 5.62 7.93
CA THR A 68 9.83 4.91 8.77
C THR A 68 9.29 3.55 9.21
N LYS A 69 8.04 3.49 9.68
CA LYS A 69 7.39 2.24 10.06
C LYS A 69 7.29 1.23 8.90
N ILE A 70 6.90 1.68 7.71
CA ILE A 70 6.90 0.83 6.51
C ILE A 70 8.30 0.29 6.24
N ARG A 71 9.32 1.15 6.20
CA ARG A 71 10.71 0.76 5.96
C ARG A 71 11.19 -0.31 6.95
N LYS A 72 10.90 -0.16 8.23
CA LYS A 72 11.28 -1.13 9.27
C LYS A 72 10.53 -2.45 9.11
N MET A 73 9.21 -2.41 8.88
CA MET A 73 8.38 -3.61 8.65
C MET A 73 8.87 -4.40 7.44
N GLU A 74 9.13 -3.73 6.31
CA GLU A 74 9.63 -4.37 5.09
C GLU A 74 11.06 -4.95 5.28
N THR A 75 11.91 -4.27 6.06
CA THR A 75 13.23 -4.79 6.41
C THR A 75 13.11 -6.07 7.24
N ALA A 76 12.22 -6.10 8.23
CA ALA A 76 11.95 -7.27 9.04
C ALA A 76 11.36 -8.43 8.19
N ALA A 77 10.45 -8.14 7.26
CA ALA A 77 9.93 -9.13 6.31
C ALA A 77 11.06 -9.77 5.48
N GLY A 78 12.02 -8.95 5.01
CA GLY A 78 13.20 -9.44 4.31
C GLY A 78 14.08 -10.37 5.16
N ASP A 79 14.26 -10.07 6.45
CA ASP A 79 15.04 -10.91 7.37
C ASP A 79 14.30 -12.20 7.76
N LEU A 80 12.98 -12.13 7.93
CA LEU A 80 12.13 -13.31 8.12
C LEU A 80 12.18 -14.26 6.91
N TYR A 81 12.27 -13.73 5.69
CA TYR A 81 12.46 -14.54 4.49
C TYR A 81 13.82 -15.24 4.47
N LYS A 82 14.90 -14.54 4.82
CA LYS A 82 16.25 -15.14 4.89
C LYS A 82 16.31 -16.25 5.95
N THR A 83 15.60 -16.07 7.06
CA THR A 83 15.50 -17.06 8.15
C THR A 83 14.41 -18.11 7.92
N LYS A 84 13.80 -18.16 6.73
CA LYS A 84 12.82 -19.17 6.29
C LYS A 84 11.48 -19.17 7.03
N PHE A 85 11.19 -18.13 7.81
CA PHE A 85 9.85 -17.90 8.35
C PHE A 85 8.87 -17.46 7.25
N VAL A 86 9.33 -16.66 6.30
CA VAL A 86 8.57 -16.32 5.08
C VAL A 86 9.06 -17.21 3.93
N ARG A 87 8.12 -17.72 3.13
CA ARG A 87 8.37 -18.59 1.97
C ARG A 87 7.65 -18.05 0.73
N GLY A 88 7.91 -18.66 -0.43
CA GLY A 88 7.24 -18.30 -1.68
C GLY A 88 7.61 -16.91 -2.17
N PHE A 89 6.63 -16.10 -2.54
CA PHE A 89 6.84 -14.73 -2.97
C PHE A 89 6.91 -13.77 -1.77
N CYS A 90 7.79 -12.77 -1.87
CA CYS A 90 7.87 -11.66 -0.93
C CYS A 90 8.41 -10.43 -1.68
N HIS A 91 7.57 -9.40 -1.85
CA HIS A 91 7.88 -8.21 -2.65
C HIS A 91 7.95 -6.98 -1.75
N LEU A 92 9.17 -6.55 -1.43
CA LEU A 92 9.37 -5.48 -0.44
C LEU A 92 9.09 -4.09 -1.00
N TYR A 93 8.36 -3.25 -0.26
CA TYR A 93 8.01 -1.88 -0.68
C TYR A 93 9.11 -0.83 -0.42
N THR A 94 10.31 -1.26 0.01
CA THR A 94 11.38 -0.35 0.41
C THR A 94 11.84 0.58 -0.72
N GLY A 95 11.82 1.89 -0.47
CA GLY A 95 12.15 2.96 -1.41
C GLY A 95 10.93 3.64 -2.05
N GLN A 96 9.75 3.04 -1.91
CA GLN A 96 8.49 3.57 -2.48
C GLN A 96 7.57 4.19 -1.41
N GLU A 97 8.04 4.36 -0.17
CA GLU A 97 7.19 4.72 0.97
C GLU A 97 6.43 6.04 0.77
N ALA A 98 7.04 7.02 0.12
CA ALA A 98 6.42 8.31 -0.18
C ALA A 98 5.13 8.17 -1.00
N VAL A 99 5.04 7.17 -1.89
CA VAL A 99 3.88 6.97 -2.77
C VAL A 99 2.65 6.61 -1.95
N ALA A 100 2.68 5.46 -1.26
CA ALA A 100 1.55 5.01 -0.47
C ALA A 100 1.22 5.96 0.69
N THR A 101 2.23 6.42 1.44
CA THR A 101 2.02 7.32 2.60
C THR A 101 1.49 8.69 2.16
N GLY A 102 2.05 9.27 1.09
CA GLY A 102 1.60 10.56 0.56
C GLY A 102 0.15 10.51 0.10
N MET A 103 -0.22 9.50 -0.68
CA MET A 103 -1.61 9.30 -1.11
C MET A 103 -2.56 9.07 0.07
N HIS A 104 -2.17 8.19 1.00
CA HIS A 104 -2.99 7.87 2.18
C HIS A 104 -3.30 9.09 3.04
N SER A 105 -2.34 10.02 3.18
CA SER A 105 -2.52 11.21 4.01
C SER A 105 -3.56 12.22 3.51
N VAL A 106 -4.03 12.09 2.27
CA VAL A 106 -4.98 13.05 1.66
C VAL A 106 -6.30 12.40 1.23
N LEU A 107 -6.30 11.08 1.03
CA LEU A 107 -7.50 10.33 0.69
C LEU A 107 -8.39 10.13 1.93
N LYS A 108 -9.69 9.95 1.68
CA LYS A 108 -10.71 9.88 2.72
C LYS A 108 -10.95 8.43 3.13
N LYS A 109 -11.30 8.20 4.40
CA LYS A 109 -11.84 6.91 4.83
C LYS A 109 -13.06 6.56 3.97
N GLY A 110 -13.10 5.34 3.45
CA GLY A 110 -14.14 4.87 2.53
C GLY A 110 -13.79 4.98 1.04
N ASP A 111 -12.68 5.62 0.67
CA ASP A 111 -12.11 5.44 -0.67
C ASP A 111 -11.58 4.02 -0.84
N SER A 112 -11.79 3.43 -2.00
CA SER A 112 -11.37 2.05 -2.28
C SER A 112 -9.98 2.00 -2.87
N TRP A 113 -9.12 1.15 -2.32
CA TRP A 113 -7.76 0.93 -2.81
C TRP A 113 -7.60 -0.48 -3.38
N ILE A 114 -6.91 -0.59 -4.50
CA ILE A 114 -6.51 -1.88 -5.05
C ILE A 114 -5.14 -1.76 -5.72
N THR A 115 -4.29 -2.76 -5.51
CA THR A 115 -2.93 -2.76 -6.05
C THR A 115 -2.50 -4.17 -6.46
N SER A 116 -1.28 -4.28 -6.99
CA SER A 116 -0.65 -5.57 -7.30
C SER A 116 -0.03 -6.19 -6.04
N TYR A 117 0.89 -7.12 -6.19
CA TYR A 117 1.42 -7.94 -5.10
C TYR A 117 2.40 -7.22 -4.15
N ARG A 118 2.81 -5.98 -4.42
CA ARG A 118 3.73 -5.21 -3.56
C ARG A 118 2.95 -4.35 -2.57
N CYS A 119 2.23 -5.00 -1.65
CA CYS A 119 1.11 -4.38 -0.94
C CYS A 119 1.25 -4.24 0.59
N HIS A 120 2.35 -4.67 1.21
CA HIS A 120 2.41 -4.77 2.68
C HIS A 120 2.25 -3.39 3.36
N GLY A 121 3.00 -2.39 2.88
CA GLY A 121 2.91 -1.00 3.38
C GLY A 121 1.50 -0.41 3.25
N ILE A 122 0.81 -0.66 2.13
CA ILE A 122 -0.56 -0.18 1.89
C ILE A 122 -1.55 -0.86 2.83
N THR A 123 -1.41 -2.18 3.02
CA THR A 123 -2.25 -2.97 3.94
C THR A 123 -2.16 -2.41 5.36
N TRP A 124 -0.95 -2.10 5.81
CA TRP A 124 -0.72 -1.49 7.13
C TRP A 124 -1.28 -0.07 7.22
N LEU A 125 -1.03 0.78 6.22
CA LEU A 125 -1.53 2.17 6.19
C LEU A 125 -3.06 2.23 6.28
N LEU A 126 -3.75 1.31 5.60
CA LEU A 126 -5.22 1.24 5.60
C LEU A 126 -5.80 0.62 6.88
N GLY A 127 -4.96 0.31 7.88
CA GLY A 127 -5.39 0.04 9.25
C GLY A 127 -5.18 -1.39 9.72
N ALA A 128 -4.62 -2.29 8.90
CA ALA A 128 -4.19 -3.59 9.40
C ALA A 128 -3.03 -3.41 10.39
N SER A 129 -3.00 -4.26 11.43
CA SER A 129 -1.90 -4.22 12.39
C SER A 129 -0.62 -4.80 11.78
N MET A 130 0.56 -4.38 12.29
CA MET A 130 1.84 -4.93 11.82
C MET A 130 1.93 -6.43 12.12
N GLU A 131 1.35 -6.88 13.24
CA GLU A 131 1.24 -8.29 13.61
C GLU A 131 0.50 -9.07 12.52
N ALA A 132 -0.62 -8.52 12.02
CA ALA A 132 -1.43 -9.19 11.01
C ALA A 132 -0.73 -9.23 9.64
N VAL A 133 -0.01 -8.17 9.26
CA VAL A 133 0.77 -8.16 8.02
C VAL A 133 1.93 -9.16 8.08
N LEU A 134 2.73 -9.12 9.16
CA LEU A 134 3.87 -10.03 9.34
C LEU A 134 3.44 -11.48 9.59
N GLY A 135 2.33 -11.68 10.30
CA GLY A 135 1.70 -12.98 10.52
C GLY A 135 1.27 -13.64 9.21
N GLU A 136 0.69 -12.86 8.29
CA GLU A 136 0.30 -13.34 6.96
C GLU A 136 1.52 -13.76 6.13
N LEU A 137 2.59 -12.96 6.16
CA LEU A 137 3.85 -13.32 5.50
C LEU A 137 4.46 -14.62 6.04
N CYS A 138 4.35 -14.84 7.36
CA CYS A 138 4.81 -16.04 8.03
C CYS A 138 3.85 -17.24 7.94
N GLY A 139 2.70 -17.10 7.24
CA GLY A 139 1.70 -18.16 7.09
C GLY A 139 1.01 -18.54 8.41
N ARG A 140 0.79 -17.58 9.31
CA ARG A 140 0.22 -17.83 10.64
C ARG A 140 -1.23 -17.40 10.77
N SER A 141 -1.93 -18.00 11.72
CA SER A 141 -3.34 -17.74 12.04
C SER A 141 -3.64 -16.28 12.43
N CYS A 142 -2.64 -15.54 12.94
CA CYS A 142 -2.77 -14.12 13.24
C CYS A 142 -2.73 -13.21 12.00
N GLY A 143 -2.45 -13.77 10.81
CA GLY A 143 -2.39 -13.02 9.56
C GLY A 143 -3.72 -12.39 9.16
N VAL A 144 -3.67 -11.33 8.35
CA VAL A 144 -4.88 -10.64 7.82
C VAL A 144 -5.82 -11.57 7.04
N SER A 145 -5.29 -12.67 6.50
CA SER A 145 -6.04 -13.74 5.83
C SER A 145 -5.74 -15.11 6.45
N GLN A 146 -5.37 -15.12 7.74
CA GLN A 146 -5.06 -16.29 8.55
C GLN A 146 -4.00 -17.21 7.91
N GLY A 147 -3.03 -16.63 7.19
CA GLY A 147 -1.95 -17.36 6.55
C GLY A 147 -2.32 -18.06 5.23
N LYS A 148 -3.52 -17.86 4.71
CA LYS A 148 -3.98 -18.46 3.45
C LYS A 148 -3.50 -17.70 2.20
N GLY A 149 -3.30 -16.40 2.32
CA GLY A 149 -2.98 -15.52 1.18
C GLY A 149 -1.49 -15.30 0.97
N GLY A 150 -0.73 -15.20 2.05
CA GLY A 150 0.69 -14.86 2.03
C GLY A 150 0.96 -13.43 1.55
N SER A 151 2.17 -13.17 1.06
CA SER A 151 2.64 -11.81 0.68
C SER A 151 1.76 -11.09 -0.33
N MET A 152 1.22 -11.82 -1.30
CA MET A 152 0.58 -11.20 -2.45
C MET A 152 -0.90 -10.91 -2.24
N HIS A 153 -1.56 -11.54 -1.27
CA HIS A 153 -3.02 -11.57 -1.16
C HIS A 153 -3.45 -11.13 0.24
N MET A 154 -3.21 -9.85 0.55
CA MET A 154 -3.66 -9.20 1.76
C MET A 154 -4.86 -8.31 1.46
N TYR A 155 -5.94 -8.44 2.22
CA TYR A 155 -7.16 -7.64 2.07
C TYR A 155 -7.48 -6.96 3.40
N TRP A 156 -8.09 -5.78 3.34
CA TRP A 156 -8.52 -5.04 4.53
C TRP A 156 -9.73 -4.17 4.23
N ASP A 157 -10.21 -3.42 5.22
CA ASP A 157 -11.31 -2.46 5.06
C ASP A 157 -11.01 -1.48 3.90
N HIS A 158 -11.89 -1.47 2.90
CA HIS A 158 -11.74 -0.74 1.64
C HIS A 158 -10.39 -0.95 0.91
N PHE A 159 -9.64 -2.01 1.25
CA PHE A 159 -8.45 -2.46 0.55
C PHE A 159 -8.70 -3.81 -0.13
N TYR A 160 -8.90 -3.77 -1.43
CA TYR A 160 -9.37 -4.88 -2.25
C TYR A 160 -8.23 -5.77 -2.77
N GLY A 161 -7.15 -5.85 -2.00
CA GLY A 161 -6.13 -6.85 -2.23
C GLY A 161 -4.83 -6.30 -2.79
N GLY A 162 -3.76 -7.01 -2.43
CA GLY A 162 -2.71 -7.28 -3.39
C GLY A 162 -3.15 -8.35 -4.40
N ASN A 163 -2.78 -8.13 -5.66
CA ASN A 163 -3.17 -8.98 -6.77
C ASN A 163 -1.94 -9.53 -7.51
N GLY A 164 -1.85 -10.86 -7.59
CA GLY A 164 -0.72 -11.59 -8.19
C GLY A 164 -0.70 -11.59 -9.72
N ILE A 165 -1.84 -11.37 -10.37
CA ILE A 165 -1.95 -11.37 -11.84
C ILE A 165 -1.74 -9.95 -12.35
N VAL A 166 -0.63 -9.74 -13.07
CA VAL A 166 -0.18 -8.42 -13.54
C VAL A 166 -1.26 -7.76 -14.41
N GLY A 167 -1.78 -6.62 -13.96
CA GLY A 167 -2.76 -5.79 -14.67
C GLY A 167 -4.22 -6.11 -14.33
N ALA A 168 -4.52 -7.28 -13.75
CA ALA A 168 -5.89 -7.68 -13.44
C ALA A 168 -6.61 -6.73 -12.48
N GLN A 169 -5.86 -6.13 -11.55
CA GLN A 169 -6.39 -5.19 -10.57
C GLN A 169 -6.87 -3.87 -11.18
N THR A 170 -6.46 -3.54 -12.41
CA THR A 170 -6.80 -2.26 -13.05
C THR A 170 -8.27 -2.21 -13.45
N SER A 171 -8.78 -3.28 -14.07
CA SER A 171 -10.20 -3.45 -14.39
C SER A 171 -11.06 -3.58 -13.14
N LEU A 172 -10.56 -4.27 -12.10
CA LEU A 172 -11.23 -4.34 -10.80
C LEU A 172 -11.34 -2.96 -10.15
N GLY A 173 -10.28 -2.14 -10.22
CA GLY A 173 -10.27 -0.76 -9.74
C GLY A 173 -11.27 0.14 -10.49
N ALA A 174 -11.37 0.00 -11.81
CA ALA A 174 -12.45 0.68 -12.56
C ALA A 174 -13.84 0.24 -12.06
N GLY A 175 -14.04 -1.05 -11.79
CA GLY A 175 -15.27 -1.57 -11.18
C GLY A 175 -15.59 -0.97 -9.80
N LEU A 176 -14.57 -0.71 -8.98
CA LEU A 176 -14.72 -0.01 -7.70
C LEU A 176 -15.10 1.47 -7.89
N GLY A 177 -14.57 2.13 -8.91
CA GLY A 177 -15.02 3.47 -9.31
C GLY A 177 -16.49 3.48 -9.71
N PHE A 178 -16.91 2.50 -10.51
CA PHE A 178 -18.32 2.29 -10.85
C PHE A 178 -19.17 2.05 -9.60
N TYR A 179 -18.71 1.25 -8.63
CA TYR A 179 -19.41 1.07 -7.35
C TYR A 179 -19.65 2.40 -6.64
N HIS A 180 -18.63 3.26 -6.52
CA HIS A 180 -18.77 4.55 -5.86
C HIS A 180 -19.76 5.48 -6.56
N GLN A 181 -19.74 5.50 -7.90
CA GLN A 181 -20.70 6.24 -8.71
C GLN A 181 -22.12 5.68 -8.56
N TYR A 182 -22.29 4.37 -8.73
CA TYR A 182 -23.58 3.68 -8.71
C TYR A 182 -24.27 3.75 -7.34
N LYS A 183 -23.50 3.64 -6.24
CA LYS A 183 -24.01 3.75 -4.88
C LYS A 183 -23.99 5.18 -4.34
N ASN A 184 -23.49 6.15 -5.11
CA ASN A 184 -23.34 7.55 -4.74
C ASN A 184 -22.68 7.73 -3.35
N THR A 185 -21.57 7.02 -3.11
CA THR A 185 -20.92 7.06 -1.78
C THR A 185 -20.08 8.32 -1.57
N GLY A 186 -19.88 9.13 -2.62
CA GLY A 186 -18.93 10.24 -2.65
C GLY A 186 -17.45 9.83 -2.59
N GLY A 187 -17.17 8.52 -2.62
CA GLY A 187 -15.83 7.92 -2.62
C GLY A 187 -15.19 7.89 -4.01
N LEU A 188 -13.92 7.51 -4.06
CA LEU A 188 -13.21 7.22 -5.32
C LEU A 188 -12.44 5.89 -5.22
N SER A 189 -12.03 5.36 -6.37
CA SER A 189 -11.14 4.20 -6.44
C SER A 189 -9.70 4.60 -6.80
N VAL A 190 -8.73 4.08 -6.06
CA VAL A 190 -7.30 4.12 -6.36
C VAL A 190 -6.89 2.77 -6.95
N ALA A 191 -6.67 2.75 -8.26
CA ALA A 191 -6.30 1.57 -9.04
C ALA A 191 -4.82 1.59 -9.38
N MET A 192 -3.98 0.93 -8.57
CA MET A 192 -2.53 0.98 -8.69
C MET A 192 -1.96 -0.16 -9.55
N TYR A 193 -0.92 0.15 -10.32
CA TYR A 193 -0.18 -0.79 -11.17
C TYR A 193 1.28 -0.34 -11.34
N GLY A 194 2.18 -1.24 -11.74
CA GLY A 194 3.58 -0.89 -12.00
C GLY A 194 3.88 -0.57 -13.46
N ASP A 195 5.05 -0.02 -13.75
CA ASP A 195 5.51 0.30 -15.12
C ASP A 195 5.40 -0.90 -16.09
N GLY A 196 5.81 -2.10 -15.67
CA GLY A 196 5.63 -3.31 -16.49
C GLY A 196 4.17 -3.70 -16.73
N ALA A 197 3.27 -3.36 -15.81
CA ALA A 197 1.83 -3.60 -15.96
C ALA A 197 1.15 -2.58 -16.89
N ALA A 198 1.79 -1.43 -17.15
CA ALA A 198 1.26 -0.38 -18.01
C ALA A 198 1.12 -0.78 -19.49
N ASN A 199 1.61 -1.97 -19.87
CA ASN A 199 1.47 -2.53 -21.21
C ASN A 199 0.42 -3.66 -21.30
N GLN A 200 -0.35 -3.92 -20.23
CA GLN A 200 -1.44 -4.89 -20.24
C GLN A 200 -2.65 -4.34 -21.00
N GLY A 201 -3.19 -5.10 -21.96
CA GLY A 201 -4.32 -4.66 -22.79
C GLY A 201 -5.55 -4.25 -21.97
N GLN A 202 -5.87 -5.02 -20.93
CA GLN A 202 -7.01 -4.76 -20.04
C GLN A 202 -6.93 -3.41 -19.31
N LEU A 203 -5.74 -2.82 -19.12
CA LEU A 203 -5.62 -1.46 -18.57
C LEU A 203 -6.26 -0.44 -19.51
N PHE A 204 -6.03 -0.56 -20.82
CA PHE A 204 -6.57 0.35 -21.82
C PHE A 204 -8.07 0.14 -22.00
N GLU A 205 -8.55 -1.10 -21.92
CA GLU A 205 -9.98 -1.41 -21.88
C GLU A 205 -10.66 -0.77 -20.65
N ALA A 206 -10.04 -0.90 -19.47
CA ALA A 206 -10.53 -0.32 -18.22
C ALA A 206 -10.52 1.22 -18.27
N MET A 207 -9.46 1.83 -18.78
CA MET A 207 -9.35 3.28 -18.98
C MET A 207 -10.44 3.78 -19.94
N ASN A 208 -10.67 3.09 -21.06
CA ASN A 208 -11.72 3.44 -22.00
C ASN A 208 -13.11 3.46 -21.36
N MET A 209 -13.48 2.39 -20.64
CA MET A 209 -14.75 2.32 -19.94
C MET A 209 -14.85 3.35 -18.81
N ALA A 210 -13.77 3.53 -18.04
CA ALA A 210 -13.73 4.49 -16.95
C ALA A 210 -13.95 5.91 -17.46
N LYS A 211 -13.37 6.28 -18.61
CA LYS A 211 -13.60 7.59 -19.21
C LYS A 211 -15.00 7.70 -19.83
N LEU A 212 -15.46 6.67 -20.52
CA LEU A 212 -16.79 6.65 -21.14
C LEU A 212 -17.92 6.90 -20.13
N TRP A 213 -17.74 6.46 -18.88
CA TRP A 213 -18.73 6.63 -17.81
C TRP A 213 -18.33 7.69 -16.77
N ASP A 214 -17.26 8.44 -17.02
CA ASP A 214 -16.67 9.41 -16.08
C ASP A 214 -16.59 8.86 -14.64
N LEU A 215 -16.02 7.66 -14.50
CA LEU A 215 -15.87 7.00 -13.21
C LEU A 215 -14.89 7.75 -12.30
N PRO A 216 -15.14 7.84 -10.98
CA PRO A 216 -14.21 8.41 -10.02
C PRO A 216 -13.06 7.44 -9.72
N THR A 217 -12.17 7.22 -10.71
CA THR A 217 -11.04 6.29 -10.63
C THR A 217 -9.72 7.01 -10.90
N LEU A 218 -8.79 6.87 -9.96
CA LEU A 218 -7.39 7.28 -10.13
C LEU A 218 -6.56 6.07 -10.57
N PHE A 219 -6.00 6.14 -11.77
CA PHE A 219 -5.08 5.13 -12.29
C PHE A 219 -3.65 5.50 -11.90
N ILE A 220 -3.05 4.74 -10.99
CA ILE A 220 -1.73 5.07 -10.42
C ILE A 220 -0.67 4.13 -10.98
N CYS A 221 0.24 4.66 -11.80
CA CYS A 221 1.41 3.93 -12.26
C CYS A 221 2.59 4.15 -11.29
N GLU A 222 2.93 3.15 -10.50
CA GLU A 222 4.19 3.12 -9.73
C GLU A 222 5.36 2.76 -10.65
N ASN A 223 5.94 3.78 -11.27
CA ASN A 223 7.09 3.62 -12.15
C ASN A 223 8.37 3.49 -11.31
N ASN A 224 8.78 2.26 -11.00
CA ASN A 224 10.03 1.97 -10.32
C ASN A 224 11.19 1.65 -11.30
N ARG A 225 11.01 2.01 -12.58
CA ARG A 225 11.92 1.84 -13.73
C ARG A 225 12.06 0.43 -14.28
N TYR A 226 11.57 -0.60 -13.59
CA TYR A 226 11.83 -2.00 -13.94
C TYR A 226 10.62 -2.94 -13.70
N GLY A 227 10.05 -3.45 -14.79
CA GLY A 227 9.13 -4.58 -14.80
C GLY A 227 9.88 -5.90 -14.59
N MET A 228 9.92 -6.39 -13.36
CA MET A 228 10.76 -7.52 -12.93
C MET A 228 12.25 -7.25 -13.19
N GLY A 229 12.78 -7.69 -14.34
CA GLY A 229 14.17 -7.45 -14.76
C GLY A 229 14.30 -6.69 -16.09
N THR A 230 13.20 -6.24 -16.67
CA THR A 230 13.18 -5.48 -17.92
C THR A 230 13.01 -4.00 -17.61
N SER A 231 13.93 -3.15 -18.08
CA SER A 231 13.79 -1.70 -17.89
C SER A 231 12.61 -1.15 -18.69
N GLN A 232 12.08 0.00 -18.25
CA GLN A 232 11.00 0.69 -18.94
C GLN A 232 11.33 0.99 -20.42
N GLU A 233 12.58 1.35 -20.76
CA GLU A 233 13.01 1.65 -22.13
C GLU A 233 13.01 0.39 -23.03
N ARG A 234 13.09 -0.79 -22.42
CA ARG A 234 13.09 -2.08 -23.13
C ARG A 234 11.70 -2.72 -23.19
N SER A 235 10.74 -2.21 -22.43
CA SER A 235 9.39 -2.78 -22.33
C SER A 235 8.32 -1.88 -22.90
N SER A 236 8.56 -0.57 -22.99
CA SER A 236 7.59 0.42 -23.42
C SER A 236 8.16 1.31 -24.52
N ALA A 237 7.44 1.43 -25.64
CA ALA A 237 7.82 2.33 -26.73
C ALA A 237 7.71 3.82 -26.33
N SER A 238 6.80 4.14 -25.41
CA SER A 238 6.76 5.43 -24.71
C SER A 238 6.77 5.17 -23.20
N ILE A 239 7.71 5.83 -22.52
CA ILE A 239 7.90 5.77 -21.06
C ILE A 239 7.21 6.93 -20.32
N ASP A 240 6.45 7.76 -21.05
CA ASP A 240 5.60 8.79 -20.44
C ASP A 240 4.28 8.15 -19.98
N TYR A 241 4.33 7.37 -18.89
CA TYR A 241 3.21 6.57 -18.43
C TYR A 241 1.99 7.40 -18.05
N TYR A 242 2.20 8.63 -17.54
CA TYR A 242 1.11 9.58 -17.25
C TYR A 242 0.27 9.96 -18.48
N ALA A 243 0.82 9.85 -19.69
CA ALA A 243 0.13 10.19 -20.94
C ALA A 243 -0.48 8.98 -21.66
N ARG A 244 -0.26 7.75 -21.16
CA ARG A 244 -0.70 6.50 -21.83
C ARG A 244 -2.22 6.33 -21.82
N GLY A 245 -2.94 7.05 -20.97
CA GLY A 245 -4.40 7.12 -21.00
C GLY A 245 -4.96 7.86 -22.22
N ASP A 246 -4.11 8.45 -23.08
CA ASP A 246 -4.45 9.25 -24.25
C ASP A 246 -5.49 10.33 -23.98
N TYR A 247 -6.78 10.04 -24.07
CA TYR A 247 -7.86 11.00 -23.77
C TYR A 247 -8.12 11.20 -22.27
N ILE A 248 -7.53 10.36 -21.41
CA ILE A 248 -7.56 10.58 -19.95
C ILE A 248 -6.44 11.54 -19.56
N PRO A 249 -6.73 12.61 -18.80
CA PRO A 249 -5.71 13.49 -18.27
C PRO A 249 -4.73 12.77 -17.35
N GLY A 250 -3.50 13.25 -17.26
CA GLY A 250 -2.52 12.65 -16.36
C GLY A 250 -1.43 13.59 -15.88
N ILE A 251 -0.77 13.18 -14.81
CA ILE A 251 0.26 13.97 -14.11
C ILE A 251 1.44 13.07 -13.80
N ARG A 252 2.64 13.52 -14.14
CA ARG A 252 3.88 12.90 -13.68
C ARG A 252 4.27 13.48 -12.33
N VAL A 253 4.56 12.58 -11.39
CA VAL A 253 4.78 12.91 -9.98
C VAL A 253 6.14 12.38 -9.55
N ASN A 254 6.93 13.21 -8.86
CA ASN A 254 8.11 12.73 -8.17
C ASN A 254 7.69 11.85 -6.98
N GLY A 255 7.62 10.54 -7.21
CA GLY A 255 7.24 9.53 -6.21
C GLY A 255 8.30 9.29 -5.12
N MET A 256 9.41 10.03 -5.13
CA MET A 256 10.41 10.06 -4.06
C MET A 256 10.24 11.28 -3.13
N ASP A 257 9.39 12.24 -3.51
CA ASP A 257 9.04 13.40 -2.70
C ASP A 257 7.59 13.28 -2.22
N ILE A 258 7.42 13.01 -0.93
CA ILE A 258 6.10 12.80 -0.35
C ILE A 258 5.19 14.04 -0.41
N LEU A 259 5.75 15.25 -0.42
CA LEU A 259 4.95 16.48 -0.55
C LEU A 259 4.45 16.65 -1.99
N HIS A 260 5.30 16.30 -2.97
CA HIS A 260 4.93 16.25 -4.39
C HIS A 260 3.84 15.19 -4.65
N VAL A 261 3.91 14.03 -3.99
CA VAL A 261 2.85 13.01 -4.02
C VAL A 261 1.55 13.55 -3.39
N ARG A 262 1.63 14.21 -2.23
CA ARG A 262 0.46 14.77 -1.54
C ARG A 262 -0.30 15.77 -2.41
N GLU A 263 0.38 16.75 -2.99
CA GLU A 263 -0.29 17.80 -3.78
C GLU A 263 -0.90 17.24 -5.08
N ALA A 264 -0.20 16.37 -5.81
CA ALA A 264 -0.78 15.70 -6.97
C ALA A 264 -2.01 14.86 -6.59
N THR A 265 -1.96 14.16 -5.46
CA THR A 265 -3.07 13.30 -5.04
C THR A 265 -4.28 14.13 -4.57
N LYS A 266 -4.06 15.26 -3.88
CA LYS A 266 -5.14 16.20 -3.51
C LYS A 266 -5.88 16.67 -4.76
N TYR A 267 -5.14 17.17 -5.75
CA TYR A 267 -5.69 17.61 -7.03
C TYR A 267 -6.47 16.50 -7.73
N ALA A 268 -5.86 15.31 -7.87
CA ALA A 268 -6.47 14.18 -8.56
C ALA A 268 -7.75 13.70 -7.86
N ALA A 269 -7.74 13.64 -6.52
CA ALA A 269 -8.90 13.25 -5.74
C ALA A 269 -10.06 14.24 -5.87
N GLU A 270 -9.77 15.54 -5.87
CA GLU A 270 -10.77 16.57 -6.13
C GLU A 270 -11.32 16.50 -7.55
N TYR A 271 -10.44 16.34 -8.55
CA TYR A 271 -10.80 16.16 -9.94
C TYR A 271 -11.81 15.00 -10.11
N ALA A 272 -11.47 13.81 -9.60
CA ALA A 272 -12.33 12.63 -9.69
C ALA A 272 -13.66 12.82 -8.95
N ARG A 273 -13.64 13.40 -7.74
CA ARG A 273 -14.87 13.64 -6.96
C ARG A 273 -15.77 14.71 -7.54
N SER A 274 -15.21 15.66 -8.29
CA SER A 274 -15.99 16.69 -8.99
C SER A 274 -16.78 16.14 -10.19
N GLY A 275 -16.63 14.85 -10.51
CA GLY A 275 -17.32 14.20 -11.62
C GLY A 275 -16.65 14.41 -12.98
N LYS A 276 -15.41 14.93 -13.02
CA LYS A 276 -14.62 15.10 -14.26
C LYS A 276 -14.07 13.76 -14.82
N GLY A 277 -14.39 12.65 -14.16
CA GLY A 277 -14.00 11.29 -14.55
C GLY A 277 -12.62 10.87 -14.05
N PRO A 278 -11.98 9.88 -14.72
CA PRO A 278 -10.72 9.32 -14.25
C PRO A 278 -9.53 10.22 -14.52
N LEU A 279 -8.43 9.97 -13.80
CA LEU A 279 -7.14 10.65 -13.98
C LEU A 279 -5.97 9.67 -13.78
N VAL A 280 -4.89 9.84 -14.54
CA VAL A 280 -3.67 9.02 -14.43
C VAL A 280 -2.60 9.75 -13.62
N LEU A 281 -2.02 9.10 -12.60
CA LEU A 281 -0.83 9.58 -11.91
C LEU A 281 0.34 8.63 -12.16
N GLU A 282 1.43 9.13 -12.74
CA GLU A 282 2.71 8.39 -12.79
C GLU A 282 3.57 8.77 -11.59
N MET A 283 3.67 7.87 -10.63
CA MET A 283 4.53 8.00 -9.46
C MET A 283 5.93 7.49 -9.82
N VAL A 284 6.82 8.41 -10.22
CA VAL A 284 8.21 8.09 -10.56
C VAL A 284 8.97 7.82 -9.27
N THR A 285 9.21 6.55 -8.98
CA THR A 285 9.75 6.08 -7.70
C THR A 285 10.88 5.07 -7.91
N TYR A 286 11.32 4.38 -6.85
CA TYR A 286 12.37 3.39 -6.95
C TYR A 286 12.28 2.31 -5.87
N ARG A 287 12.45 1.04 -6.26
CA ARG A 287 12.59 -0.08 -5.33
C ARG A 287 14.05 -0.40 -5.05
N TYR A 288 14.44 -0.44 -3.78
CA TYR A 288 15.83 -0.75 -3.42
C TYR A 288 16.17 -2.23 -3.51
N GLY A 289 15.24 -3.12 -3.13
CA GLY A 289 15.38 -4.55 -3.35
C GLY A 289 15.22 -4.93 -4.82
N GLY A 290 15.58 -6.16 -5.18
CA GLY A 290 15.21 -6.76 -6.45
C GLY A 290 13.70 -6.90 -6.61
N HIS A 291 13.24 -7.61 -7.65
CA HIS A 291 11.83 -7.70 -7.93
C HIS A 291 11.05 -8.26 -6.74
N SER A 292 11.56 -9.39 -6.24
CA SER A 292 11.14 -10.13 -5.05
C SER A 292 12.39 -10.60 -4.29
N MET A 293 12.20 -11.26 -3.14
CA MET A 293 13.32 -11.82 -2.36
C MET A 293 14.14 -12.92 -3.09
N SER A 294 13.62 -13.53 -4.17
CA SER A 294 14.39 -14.48 -4.98
C SER A 294 15.24 -13.83 -6.07
N ASP A 295 15.03 -12.53 -6.33
CA ASP A 295 15.78 -11.76 -7.30
C ASP A 295 16.76 -10.80 -6.58
N PRO A 296 18.09 -10.99 -6.73
CA PRO A 296 19.07 -10.06 -6.17
C PRO A 296 19.03 -8.66 -6.80
N GLY A 297 18.48 -8.52 -8.02
CA GLY A 297 18.36 -7.25 -8.73
C GLY A 297 19.66 -6.68 -9.28
N THR A 298 20.70 -7.50 -9.46
CA THR A 298 22.04 -7.08 -9.93
C THR A 298 22.35 -7.46 -11.37
N SER A 299 21.50 -8.24 -12.04
CA SER A 299 21.72 -8.67 -13.43
C SER A 299 21.25 -7.65 -14.47
N TYR A 300 20.38 -6.72 -14.09
CA TYR A 300 19.74 -5.76 -14.99
C TYR A 300 19.92 -4.29 -14.58
N ARG A 301 20.63 -4.04 -13.47
CA ARG A 301 20.98 -2.70 -12.97
C ARG A 301 22.20 -2.78 -12.07
N THR A 302 22.88 -1.66 -11.90
CA THR A 302 24.13 -1.62 -11.12
C THR A 302 23.88 -1.37 -9.64
N ARG A 303 24.78 -1.84 -8.77
CA ARG A 303 24.75 -1.49 -7.34
C ARG A 303 24.93 0.01 -7.12
N ASP A 304 25.71 0.66 -7.98
CA ASP A 304 25.97 2.10 -7.91
C ASP A 304 24.73 2.92 -8.23
N GLU A 305 23.89 2.50 -9.19
CA GLU A 305 22.59 3.12 -9.45
C GLU A 305 21.70 3.10 -8.20
N VAL A 306 21.52 1.92 -7.59
CA VAL A 306 20.71 1.76 -6.36
C VAL A 306 21.28 2.62 -5.21
N LYS A 307 22.61 2.62 -5.06
CA LYS A 307 23.29 3.43 -4.05
C LYS A 307 23.07 4.93 -4.28
N LYS A 308 23.24 5.41 -5.51
CA LYS A 308 22.99 6.81 -5.88
C LYS A 308 21.55 7.22 -5.63
N MET A 309 20.58 6.39 -6.02
CA MET A 309 19.16 6.63 -5.75
C MET A 309 18.88 6.75 -4.25
N ARG A 310 19.40 5.82 -3.43
CA ARG A 310 19.21 5.87 -1.98
C ARG A 310 19.90 7.07 -1.32
N GLN A 311 21.08 7.46 -1.79
CA GLN A 311 21.83 8.58 -1.19
C GLN A 311 21.28 9.94 -1.58
N GLY A 312 20.83 10.09 -2.83
CA GLY A 312 20.38 11.37 -3.37
C GLY A 312 18.86 11.59 -3.29
N SER A 313 18.06 10.54 -3.14
CA SER A 313 16.60 10.63 -3.32
C SER A 313 15.79 9.74 -2.38
N ASP A 314 16.35 9.24 -1.27
CA ASP A 314 15.54 8.44 -0.33
C ASP A 314 14.39 9.27 0.26
N PRO A 315 13.13 8.76 0.24
CA PRO A 315 11.97 9.58 0.58
C PRO A 315 11.92 9.94 2.07
N ILE A 316 12.45 9.07 2.93
CA ILE A 316 12.51 9.28 4.38
C ILE A 316 13.56 10.33 4.70
N MET A 317 14.75 10.21 4.09
CA MET A 317 15.82 11.20 4.25
C MET A 317 15.44 12.56 3.67
N GLY A 318 14.78 12.58 2.51
CA GLY A 318 14.31 13.81 1.86
C GLY A 318 13.35 14.59 2.76
N LEU A 319 12.34 13.92 3.32
CA LEU A 319 11.43 14.58 4.27
C LEU A 319 12.14 14.96 5.57
N LYS A 320 12.97 14.07 6.14
CA LYS A 320 13.74 14.32 7.38
C LYS A 320 14.50 15.65 7.29
N ASN A 321 15.27 15.83 6.22
CA ASN A 321 16.10 17.02 6.07
C ASN A 321 15.24 18.30 6.03
N ARG A 322 14.15 18.28 5.24
CA ARG A 322 13.23 19.43 5.13
C ARG A 322 12.60 19.82 6.46
N ILE A 323 12.13 18.84 7.24
CA ILE A 323 11.43 19.11 8.51
C ILE A 323 12.39 19.53 9.63
N ILE A 324 13.65 19.07 9.61
CA ILE A 324 14.70 19.55 10.52
C ILE A 324 15.13 20.98 10.15
N GLU A 325 15.39 21.23 8.86
CA GLU A 325 15.79 22.56 8.37
C GLU A 325 14.71 23.61 8.63
N ALA A 326 13.43 23.23 8.53
CA ALA A 326 12.29 24.06 8.88
C ALA A 326 12.06 24.23 10.39
N GLY A 327 12.85 23.56 11.24
CA GLY A 327 12.73 23.62 12.70
C GLY A 327 11.47 22.95 13.26
N MET A 328 10.84 22.04 12.51
CA MET A 328 9.63 21.33 12.92
C MET A 328 9.91 20.19 13.91
N ILE A 329 11.11 19.62 13.86
CA ILE A 329 11.52 18.49 14.70
C ILE A 329 13.04 18.50 14.87
N THR A 330 13.51 17.99 16.01
CA THR A 330 14.94 17.84 16.31
C THR A 330 15.50 16.49 15.87
N GLU A 331 16.83 16.39 15.73
CA GLU A 331 17.51 15.11 15.45
C GLU A 331 17.26 14.07 16.56
N GLU A 332 17.14 14.50 17.82
CA GLU A 332 16.85 13.65 18.98
C GLU A 332 15.45 13.04 18.88
N GLU A 333 14.44 13.83 18.51
CA GLU A 333 13.07 13.37 18.31
C GLU A 333 12.97 12.39 17.12
N ILE A 334 13.71 12.64 16.03
CA ILE A 334 13.82 11.70 14.91
C ILE A 334 14.37 10.35 15.36
N LYS A 335 15.47 10.34 16.14
CA LYS A 335 16.04 9.10 16.69
C LYS A 335 15.05 8.36 17.60
N ALA A 336 14.22 9.10 18.35
CA ALA A 336 13.18 8.52 19.18
C ALA A 336 12.10 7.82 18.34
N ILE A 337 11.65 8.44 17.24
CA ILE A 337 10.70 7.83 16.29
C ILE A 337 11.29 6.55 15.69
N ASP A 338 12.55 6.59 15.23
CA ASP A 338 13.26 5.43 14.68
C ASP A 338 13.32 4.26 15.67
N LYS A 339 13.64 4.56 16.93
CA LYS A 339 13.70 3.58 18.01
C LYS A 339 12.32 2.97 18.28
N GLN A 340 11.29 3.81 18.39
CA GLN A 340 9.92 3.36 18.65
C GLN A 340 9.38 2.50 17.50
N ALA A 341 9.62 2.90 16.24
CA ALA A 341 9.24 2.10 15.08
C ALA A 341 9.92 0.73 15.08
N LYS A 342 11.20 0.67 15.47
CA LYS A 342 11.91 -0.62 15.65
C LYS A 342 11.27 -1.48 16.74
N GLU A 343 11.00 -0.92 17.92
CA GLU A 343 10.39 -1.66 19.04
C GLU A 343 9.00 -2.22 18.66
N GLN A 344 8.19 -1.44 17.94
CA GLN A 344 6.89 -1.89 17.43
C GLN A 344 7.02 -3.06 16.44
N VAL A 345 7.95 -2.96 15.49
CA VAL A 345 8.18 -4.04 14.52
C VAL A 345 8.74 -5.28 15.20
N ASP A 346 9.69 -5.14 16.13
CA ASP A 346 10.25 -6.28 16.86
C ASP A 346 9.16 -7.02 17.68
N ALA A 347 8.25 -6.29 18.32
CA ALA A 347 7.11 -6.86 19.02
C ALA A 347 6.17 -7.61 18.06
N ALA A 348 5.86 -7.02 16.90
CA ALA A 348 5.01 -7.65 15.90
C ALA A 348 5.65 -8.92 15.30
N VAL A 349 6.98 -8.91 15.11
CA VAL A 349 7.75 -10.10 14.69
C VAL A 349 7.66 -11.21 15.74
N ALA A 350 7.74 -10.89 17.02
CA ALA A 350 7.61 -11.89 18.09
C ALA A 350 6.22 -12.56 18.04
N VAL A 351 5.15 -11.77 17.95
CA VAL A 351 3.78 -12.27 17.80
C VAL A 351 3.64 -13.16 16.56
N ALA A 352 4.17 -12.72 15.42
CA ALA A 352 4.11 -13.49 14.18
C ALA A 352 4.86 -14.82 14.26
N LYS A 353 5.96 -14.92 15.02
CA LYS A 353 6.71 -16.17 15.20
C LYS A 353 6.02 -17.14 16.16
N GLU A 354 5.41 -16.62 17.22
CA GLU A 354 4.76 -17.40 18.27
C GLU A 354 3.35 -17.88 17.87
N SER A 355 2.70 -17.15 16.95
CA SER A 355 1.35 -17.50 16.50
C SER A 355 1.34 -18.85 15.78
N PRO A 356 0.35 -19.72 16.05
CA PRO A 356 0.27 -21.03 15.42
C PRO A 356 -0.10 -20.91 13.94
N GLU A 357 0.27 -21.93 13.16
CA GLU A 357 -0.32 -22.16 11.84
C GLU A 357 -1.82 -22.49 12.00
N ILE A 358 -2.60 -22.37 10.92
CA ILE A 358 -3.97 -22.86 10.91
C ILE A 358 -3.99 -24.39 10.93
N ASP A 359 -5.00 -24.98 11.57
CA ASP A 359 -5.21 -26.43 11.53
C ASP A 359 -5.89 -26.88 10.23
N ASP A 360 -6.06 -28.19 10.07
CA ASP A 360 -6.68 -28.81 8.89
C ASP A 360 -8.10 -28.29 8.62
N SER A 361 -8.84 -27.90 9.67
CA SER A 361 -10.18 -27.34 9.51
C SER A 361 -10.13 -25.95 8.88
N GLY A 362 -9.10 -25.17 9.22
CA GLY A 362 -8.82 -23.88 8.61
C GLY A 362 -8.49 -23.96 7.13
N MET A 363 -7.97 -25.08 6.61
CA MET A 363 -7.59 -25.23 5.20
C MET A 363 -8.77 -25.06 4.24
N VAL A 364 -9.93 -25.60 4.60
CA VAL A 364 -11.13 -25.60 3.74
C VAL A 364 -12.10 -24.47 4.04
N ASP A 365 -11.84 -23.72 5.11
CA ASP A 365 -12.69 -22.61 5.52
C ASP A 365 -12.66 -21.49 4.48
N HIS A 366 -13.80 -20.79 4.36
CA HIS A 366 -14.01 -19.66 3.46
C HIS A 366 -13.89 -19.98 1.95
N THR A 367 -13.91 -21.27 1.55
CA THR A 367 -13.99 -21.67 0.13
C THR A 367 -15.25 -21.10 -0.55
N TYR A 368 -16.36 -21.12 0.19
CA TYR A 368 -17.60 -20.46 -0.20
C TYR A 368 -18.03 -19.51 0.92
N ALA A 369 -18.61 -18.38 0.55
CA ALA A 369 -19.25 -17.49 1.52
C ALA A 369 -20.45 -18.16 2.19
N LEU A 370 -21.22 -18.97 1.47
CA LEU A 370 -22.35 -19.71 2.04
C LEU A 370 -21.97 -21.17 2.33
N PRO A 371 -22.47 -21.79 3.42
CA PRO A 371 -22.22 -23.20 3.75
C PRO A 371 -22.99 -24.09 2.78
N ILE A 372 -22.39 -24.41 1.63
CA ILE A 372 -23.12 -25.14 0.58
C ILE A 372 -22.53 -26.52 0.32
N GLN A 373 -21.24 -26.79 0.57
CA GLN A 373 -20.63 -28.03 0.06
C GLN A 373 -19.61 -28.68 1.00
N LYS A 374 -19.66 -30.02 1.01
CA LYS A 374 -18.60 -30.91 1.49
C LYS A 374 -17.40 -30.82 0.56
N ILE A 375 -16.21 -30.67 1.12
CA ILE A 375 -14.95 -30.55 0.37
C ILE A 375 -14.17 -31.85 0.54
N ARG A 376 -13.81 -32.48 -0.58
CA ARG A 376 -13.04 -33.72 -0.58
C ARG A 376 -11.58 -33.44 -0.21
N GLY A 377 -11.00 -34.27 0.64
CA GLY A 377 -9.57 -34.25 0.98
C GLY A 377 -8.69 -35.00 -0.01
N MET A 378 -7.56 -35.53 0.44
CA MET A 378 -6.63 -36.29 -0.39
C MET A 378 -7.23 -37.61 -0.87
N THR A 379 -8.09 -38.24 -0.05
CA THR A 379 -8.73 -39.53 -0.38
C THR A 379 -10.20 -39.37 -0.74
N MET A 380 -10.83 -40.42 -1.28
CA MET A 380 -12.28 -40.42 -1.54
C MET A 380 -13.14 -40.43 -0.27
N HIS A 381 -12.57 -40.86 0.86
CA HIS A 381 -13.28 -41.01 2.13
C HIS A 381 -13.04 -39.83 3.08
N GLU A 382 -12.01 -39.03 2.81
CA GLU A 382 -11.71 -37.82 3.54
C GLU A 382 -12.59 -36.68 3.04
N THR A 383 -13.39 -36.11 3.94
CA THR A 383 -14.31 -35.03 3.60
C THR A 383 -14.37 -34.03 4.74
N PHE A 384 -14.16 -32.77 4.39
CA PHE A 384 -14.28 -31.64 5.29
C PHE A 384 -15.62 -30.95 5.06
N THR A 385 -16.23 -30.46 6.15
CA THR A 385 -17.42 -29.61 6.07
C THR A 385 -17.03 -28.26 6.64
N PRO A 386 -16.81 -27.24 5.80
CA PRO A 386 -16.54 -25.90 6.29
C PRO A 386 -17.69 -25.44 7.18
N PRO A 387 -17.43 -24.70 8.26
CA PRO A 387 -18.49 -24.18 9.14
C PRO A 387 -19.43 -23.20 8.40
N GLY A 388 -18.98 -22.67 7.24
CA GLY A 388 -19.65 -21.60 6.51
C GLY A 388 -19.50 -20.25 7.18
N TYR A 389 -19.81 -19.20 6.44
CA TYR A 389 -19.86 -17.87 7.00
C TYR A 389 -21.12 -17.74 7.88
N THR A 390 -20.95 -17.72 9.20
CA THR A 390 -22.09 -17.72 10.15
C THR A 390 -22.65 -16.34 10.45
N ALA A 391 -22.01 -15.26 10.01
CA ALA A 391 -22.51 -13.88 9.97
C ALA A 391 -21.43 -12.99 9.33
N PRO A 392 -21.77 -11.80 8.77
CA PRO A 392 -20.78 -10.75 8.54
C PRO A 392 -19.96 -10.57 9.81
N MET A 393 -18.64 -10.49 9.67
CA MET A 393 -17.84 -9.92 10.75
C MET A 393 -18.48 -8.57 11.06
N ASP A 394 -19.12 -8.45 12.22
CA ASP A 394 -19.34 -7.17 12.89
C ASP A 394 -17.95 -6.62 13.19
N VAL A 395 -17.25 -6.15 12.15
CA VAL A 395 -16.14 -5.24 12.28
C VAL A 395 -16.80 -3.96 12.75
N LYS A 396 -17.00 -3.85 14.06
CA LYS A 396 -17.33 -2.58 14.68
C LYS A 396 -16.17 -1.64 14.39
N TYR A 397 -16.40 -0.74 13.44
CA TYR A 397 -15.50 0.32 13.01
C TYR A 397 -15.12 1.29 14.12
#